data_AF-A0A1S8CT48-F1
#
_entry.id   AF-A0A1S8CT48-F1
#
_cell.length_a   1.000
_cell.length_b   1.000
_cell.length_c   1.000
_cell.angle_alpha   90.00
_cell.angle_beta   90.00
_cell.angle_gamma   90.00
#
_symmetry.space_group_name_H-M   'P 1'
#
loop_
_entity.id
_entity.type
_entity.pdbx_description
1 polymer ?
#
loop_
_entity_poly.entity_id
_entity_poly.type
_entity_poly.pdbx_seq_one_letter_code
_entity_poly.pdbx_strand_id
1 'polypeptide(L)'
;MEEVSFYLLECNKTAQMASDRVNDFDNEINRAEQQIIILNCHIKAGSDYLLQHKSELEEQFFKRFAQKINGLITSKTSMEMTVEQIKIHRVMIIETLDRFYEATTVFYPLWRQTIQSIQDTQVVSSASFTELNERRQSLINALQINTPNTAN
;
A
#
# COMPACT_ATOMS: atom_id res chain seq x y z
N MET A 1 13.07 21.00 -22.44
CA MET A 1 13.94 20.51 -21.35
C MET A 1 13.25 20.64 -19.98
N GLU A 2 12.46 21.70 -19.76
CA GLU A 2 11.67 21.91 -18.52
C GLU A 2 10.62 20.83 -18.23
N GLU A 3 9.85 20.40 -19.24
CA GLU A 3 8.78 19.39 -19.09
C GLU A 3 9.30 18.06 -18.52
N VAL A 4 10.51 17.69 -18.93
CA VAL A 4 11.18 16.46 -18.51
C VAL A 4 11.71 16.55 -17.07
N SER A 5 12.16 17.74 -16.65
CA SER A 5 12.53 17.99 -15.25
C SER A 5 11.30 17.95 -14.33
N PHE A 6 10.14 18.36 -14.84
CA PHE A 6 8.88 18.30 -14.11
C PHE A 6 8.41 16.85 -13.87
N TYR A 7 8.43 15.99 -14.91
CA TYR A 7 8.03 14.58 -14.74
C TYR A 7 8.91 13.81 -13.76
N LEU A 8 10.23 14.02 -13.79
CA LEU A 8 11.13 13.42 -12.80
C LEU A 8 10.85 13.89 -11.38
N LEU A 9 10.57 15.20 -11.22
CA LEU A 9 10.23 15.77 -9.92
C LEU A 9 8.95 15.16 -9.35
N GLU A 10 7.89 15.05 -10.17
CA GLU A 10 6.61 14.47 -9.75
C GLU A 10 6.74 12.96 -9.47
N CYS A 11 7.50 12.21 -10.26
CA CYS A 11 7.79 10.79 -9.98
C CYS A 11 8.54 10.61 -8.66
N ASN A 12 9.58 11.41 -8.40
CA ASN A 12 10.34 11.35 -7.14
C ASN A 12 9.48 11.73 -5.93
N LYS A 13 8.63 12.75 -6.08
CA LYS A 13 7.68 13.16 -5.04
C LYS A 13 6.67 12.07 -4.73
N THR A 14 6.11 11.42 -5.77
CA THR A 14 5.14 10.34 -5.61
C THR A 14 5.80 9.10 -4.98
N ALA A 15 7.04 8.78 -5.36
CA ALA A 15 7.83 7.72 -4.73
C ALA A 15 8.07 8.02 -3.23
N GLN A 16 8.40 9.27 -2.89
CA GLN A 16 8.56 9.65 -1.48
C GLN A 16 7.25 9.49 -0.70
N MET A 17 6.13 9.96 -1.24
CA MET A 17 4.81 9.80 -0.61
C MET A 17 4.43 8.32 -0.40
N ALA A 18 4.72 7.47 -1.40
CA ALA A 18 4.49 6.04 -1.29
C ALA A 18 5.38 5.41 -0.21
N SER A 19 6.66 5.80 -0.13
CA SER A 19 7.57 5.38 0.94
C SER A 19 7.08 5.80 2.33
N ASP A 20 6.64 7.04 2.49
CA ASP A 20 6.10 7.54 3.75
C ASP A 20 4.83 6.75 4.13
N ARG A 21 3.97 6.44 3.16
CA ARG A 21 2.76 5.65 3.42
C ARG A 21 3.06 4.21 3.83
N VAL A 22 4.12 3.58 3.31
CA VAL A 22 4.57 2.26 3.77
C VAL A 22 4.95 2.32 5.25
N ASN A 23 5.69 3.36 5.66
CA ASN A 23 6.04 3.55 7.07
C ASN A 23 4.80 3.77 7.96
N ASP A 24 3.81 4.52 7.46
CA ASP A 24 2.54 4.69 8.17
C ASP A 24 1.81 3.36 8.35
N PHE A 25 1.74 2.53 7.30
CA PHE A 25 1.17 1.19 7.40
C PHE A 25 1.91 0.30 8.39
N ASP A 26 3.24 0.36 8.41
CA ASP A 26 4.04 -0.37 9.42
C ASP A 26 3.71 0.08 10.84
N ASN A 27 3.52 1.38 11.06
CA ASN A 27 3.08 1.91 12.36
C ASN A 27 1.66 1.47 12.73
N GLU A 28 0.72 1.49 11.77
CA GLU A 28 -0.66 1.05 11.96
C GLU A 28 -0.73 -0.46 12.30
N ILE A 29 0.01 -1.30 11.56
CA ILE A 29 0.12 -2.75 11.80
C ILE A 29 0.65 -3.00 13.21
N ASN A 30 1.79 -2.39 13.56
CA ASN A 30 2.40 -2.57 14.88
C ASN A 30 1.43 -2.19 16.02
N ARG A 31 0.70 -1.08 15.88
CA ARG A 31 -0.29 -0.67 16.90
C ARG A 31 -1.44 -1.65 17.01
N ALA A 32 -1.99 -2.11 15.89
CA ALA A 32 -3.09 -3.07 15.88
C ALA A 32 -2.65 -4.43 16.45
N GLU A 33 -1.45 -4.91 16.14
CA GLU A 33 -0.88 -6.14 16.70
C GLU A 33 -0.70 -6.06 18.22
N GLN A 34 -0.25 -4.91 18.75
CA GLN A 34 -0.19 -4.70 20.21
C GLN A 34 -1.57 -4.75 20.85
N GLN A 35 -2.59 -4.15 20.21
CA GLN A 35 -3.96 -4.22 20.73
C GLN A 35 -4.50 -5.65 20.70
N ILE A 36 -4.22 -6.43 19.65
CA ILE A 36 -4.59 -7.85 19.56
C ILE A 36 -3.99 -8.64 20.72
N ILE A 37 -2.72 -8.41 21.05
CA ILE A 37 -2.04 -9.05 22.19
C ILE A 37 -2.77 -8.73 23.50
N ILE A 38 -3.09 -7.46 23.75
CA ILE A 38 -3.81 -7.02 24.95
C ILE A 38 -5.20 -7.64 25.04
N LEU A 39 -5.97 -7.62 23.94
CA LEU A 39 -7.27 -8.26 23.85
C LEU A 39 -7.18 -9.76 24.15
N ASN A 40 -6.16 -10.44 23.63
CA ASN A 40 -5.94 -11.86 23.86
C ASN A 40 -5.65 -12.16 25.35
N CYS A 41 -4.87 -11.30 26.02
CA CYS A 41 -4.65 -11.40 27.47
C CYS A 41 -5.95 -11.26 28.26
N HIS A 42 -6.81 -10.29 27.93
CA HIS A 42 -8.10 -10.10 28.60
C HIS A 42 -9.07 -11.26 28.35
N ILE A 43 -9.15 -11.75 27.12
CA ILE A 43 -9.97 -12.91 26.77
C ILE A 43 -9.53 -14.13 27.56
N LYS A 44 -8.22 -14.40 27.62
CA LYS A 44 -7.66 -15.52 28.37
C LYS A 44 -7.96 -15.39 29.86
N ALA A 45 -7.62 -14.26 30.48
CA ALA A 45 -7.87 -14.03 31.90
C ALA A 45 -9.35 -14.13 32.26
N GLY A 46 -10.24 -13.58 31.44
CA GLY A 46 -11.69 -13.69 31.66
C GLY A 46 -12.20 -15.12 31.51
N SER A 47 -11.68 -15.88 30.53
CA SER A 47 -12.05 -17.28 30.30
C SER A 47 -11.56 -18.18 31.44
N ASP A 48 -10.32 -17.98 31.90
CA ASP A 48 -9.74 -18.70 33.04
C ASP A 48 -10.53 -18.43 34.32
N TYR A 49 -10.94 -17.18 34.56
CA TYR A 49 -11.78 -16.81 35.69
C TYR A 49 -13.14 -17.53 35.66
N LEU A 50 -13.82 -17.55 34.52
CA LEU A 50 -15.10 -18.25 34.35
C LEU A 50 -14.98 -19.75 34.56
N LEU A 51 -13.88 -20.35 34.13
CA LEU A 51 -13.63 -21.77 34.30
C LEU A 51 -13.43 -22.13 35.77
N GLN A 52 -12.66 -21.31 36.50
CA GLN A 52 -12.33 -21.54 37.91
C GLN A 52 -13.54 -21.35 38.84
N HIS A 53 -14.39 -20.35 38.56
CA HIS A 53 -15.48 -19.95 39.47
C HIS A 53 -16.86 -20.40 38.97
N LYS A 54 -16.93 -21.33 38.01
CA LYS A 54 -18.18 -21.74 37.35
C LYS A 54 -19.30 -22.13 38.34
N SER A 55 -18.94 -22.80 39.43
CA SER A 55 -19.88 -23.30 40.45
C SER A 55 -20.28 -22.24 41.48
N GLU A 56 -19.54 -21.14 41.56
CA GLU A 56 -19.68 -20.07 42.56
C GLU A 56 -20.42 -18.86 42.01
N LEU A 57 -20.46 -18.72 40.68
CA LEU A 57 -21.08 -17.60 39.99
C LEU A 57 -22.58 -17.81 39.82
N GLU A 58 -23.35 -16.75 40.06
CA GLU A 58 -24.76 -16.68 39.68
C GLU A 58 -24.91 -16.88 38.15
N GLU A 59 -25.88 -17.68 37.74
CA GLU A 59 -26.09 -18.05 36.34
C GLU A 59 -26.24 -16.83 35.41
N GLN A 60 -26.94 -15.78 35.87
CA GLN A 60 -27.12 -14.56 35.08
C GLN A 60 -25.81 -13.80 34.89
N PHE A 61 -24.96 -13.73 35.93
CA PHE A 61 -23.64 -13.13 35.83
C PHE A 61 -22.74 -13.93 34.89
N PHE A 62 -22.71 -15.26 35.04
CA PHE A 62 -21.94 -16.16 34.18
C PHE A 62 -22.27 -15.93 32.70
N LYS A 63 -23.56 -15.93 32.35
CA LYS A 63 -24.02 -15.71 30.97
C LYS A 63 -23.61 -14.33 30.44
N ARG A 64 -23.80 -13.26 31.21
CA ARG A 64 -23.42 -11.90 30.81
C ARG A 64 -21.91 -11.76 30.61
N PHE A 65 -21.11 -12.35 31.49
CA PHE A 65 -19.66 -12.27 31.37
C PHE A 65 -19.12 -13.09 30.21
N ALA A 66 -19.67 -14.29 29.98
CA ALA A 66 -19.36 -15.10 28.79
C ALA A 66 -19.71 -14.35 27.49
N GLN A 67 -20.85 -13.66 27.44
CA GLN A 67 -21.21 -12.82 26.30
C GLN A 67 -20.22 -11.67 26.06
N LYS A 68 -19.74 -11.02 27.13
CA LYS A 68 -18.70 -9.97 27.01
C LYS A 68 -17.39 -10.53 26.44
N ILE A 69 -16.96 -11.72 26.91
CA ILE A 69 -15.76 -12.38 26.37
C ILE A 69 -15.95 -12.71 24.89
N ASN A 70 -17.12 -13.22 24.49
CA ASN A 70 -17.41 -13.45 23.07
C ASN A 70 -17.38 -12.15 22.25
N GLY A 71 -17.88 -11.04 22.79
CA GLY A 71 -17.76 -9.72 22.15
C GLY A 71 -16.30 -9.30 21.96
N LEU A 72 -15.44 -9.53 22.97
CA LEU A 72 -14.00 -9.29 22.86
C LEU A 72 -13.33 -10.18 21.83
N ILE A 73 -13.71 -11.46 21.74
CA ILE A 73 -13.22 -12.39 20.71
C ILE A 73 -13.57 -11.86 19.32
N THR A 74 -14.83 -11.47 19.09
CA THR A 74 -15.26 -10.90 17.81
C THR A 74 -14.47 -9.63 17.48
N SER A 75 -14.28 -8.74 18.46
CA SER A 75 -13.49 -7.51 18.27
C SER A 75 -12.03 -7.82 17.93
N LYS A 76 -11.42 -8.82 18.58
CA LYS A 76 -10.06 -9.29 18.28
C LYS A 76 -9.98 -9.80 16.84
N THR A 77 -10.90 -10.68 16.43
CA THR A 77 -10.94 -11.23 15.07
C THR A 77 -11.15 -10.15 14.01
N SER A 78 -12.00 -9.15 14.29
CA SER A 78 -12.14 -7.99 13.40
C SER A 78 -10.83 -7.23 13.25
N MET A 79 -10.08 -7.04 14.34
CA MET A 79 -8.79 -6.35 14.31
C MET A 79 -7.73 -7.15 13.53
N GLU A 80 -7.69 -8.48 13.71
CA GLU A 80 -6.84 -9.39 12.94
C GLU A 80 -7.13 -9.27 11.45
N MET A 81 -8.41 -9.21 11.05
CA MET A 81 -8.81 -8.99 9.66
C MET A 81 -8.34 -7.63 9.14
N THR A 82 -8.48 -6.56 9.93
CA THR A 82 -7.98 -5.24 9.55
C THR A 82 -6.46 -5.23 9.35
N VAL A 83 -5.69 -5.93 10.19
CA VAL A 83 -4.24 -6.07 10.00
C VAL A 83 -3.91 -6.73 8.67
N GLU A 84 -4.61 -7.82 8.32
CA GLU A 84 -4.39 -8.50 7.04
C GLU A 84 -4.77 -7.59 5.84
N GLN A 85 -5.85 -6.82 5.95
CA GLN A 85 -6.20 -5.82 4.93
C GLN A 85 -5.10 -4.75 4.78
N ILE A 86 -4.57 -4.23 5.88
CA ILE A 86 -3.48 -3.24 5.84
C ILE A 86 -2.23 -3.84 5.20
N LYS A 87 -1.87 -5.08 5.53
CA LYS A 87 -0.73 -5.78 4.91
C LYS A 87 -0.89 -5.91 3.40
N ILE A 88 -2.09 -6.23 2.91
CA ILE A 88 -2.38 -6.28 1.48
C ILE A 88 -2.19 -4.90 0.83
N HIS A 89 -2.75 -3.85 1.43
CA HIS A 89 -2.58 -2.49 0.92
C HIS A 89 -1.12 -2.03 0.93
N ARG A 90 -0.36 -2.41 1.96
CA ARG A 90 1.07 -2.13 2.05
C ARG A 90 1.83 -2.74 0.88
N VAL A 91 1.57 -4.01 0.54
CA VAL A 91 2.20 -4.67 -0.62
C VAL A 91 1.89 -3.91 -1.91
N MET A 92 0.64 -3.52 -2.12
CA MET A 92 0.23 -2.73 -3.30
C MET A 92 0.98 -1.40 -3.42
N ILE A 93 1.22 -0.70 -2.30
CA ILE A 93 1.99 0.55 -2.31
C ILE A 93 3.47 0.28 -2.59
N ILE A 94 4.06 -0.79 -2.07
CA ILE A 94 5.45 -1.18 -2.38
C ILE A 94 5.60 -1.49 -3.88
N GLU A 95 4.69 -2.26 -4.46
CA GLU A 95 4.69 -2.53 -5.90
C GLU A 95 4.59 -1.23 -6.73
N THR A 96 3.81 -0.27 -6.24
CA THR A 96 3.67 1.05 -6.88
C THR A 96 4.98 1.84 -6.77
N LEU A 97 5.65 1.80 -5.61
CA LEU A 97 6.94 2.42 -5.38
C LEU A 97 8.01 1.86 -6.33
N ASP A 98 8.07 0.55 -6.47
CA ASP A 98 9.01 -0.14 -7.37
C ASP A 98 8.83 0.31 -8.83
N ARG A 99 7.57 0.45 -9.29
CA ARG A 99 7.27 0.96 -10.65
C ARG A 99 7.74 2.40 -10.85
N PHE A 100 7.60 3.26 -9.84
CA PHE A 100 8.11 4.64 -9.92
C PHE A 100 9.64 4.70 -9.91
N TYR A 101 10.30 3.82 -9.15
CA TYR A 101 11.75 3.67 -9.21
C TYR A 101 12.21 3.17 -10.57
N GLU A 102 11.56 2.16 -11.15
CA GLU A 102 11.89 1.65 -12.48
C GLU A 102 11.69 2.73 -13.57
N ALA A 103 10.61 3.51 -13.48
CA ALA A 103 10.35 4.63 -14.37
C ALA A 103 11.48 5.67 -14.37
N THR A 104 11.98 6.02 -13.18
CA THR A 104 13.00 7.07 -13.01
C THR A 104 14.42 6.57 -13.30
N THR A 105 14.73 5.32 -12.95
CA THR A 105 16.10 4.78 -13.02
C THR A 105 16.41 4.03 -14.30
N VAL A 106 15.41 3.42 -14.95
CA VAL A 106 15.60 2.58 -16.14
C VAL A 106 14.95 3.20 -17.37
N PHE A 107 13.62 3.42 -17.33
CA PHE A 107 12.89 3.87 -18.50
C PHE A 107 13.32 5.27 -18.94
N TYR A 108 13.50 6.18 -17.98
CA TYR A 108 13.87 7.55 -18.28
C TYR A 108 15.27 7.69 -18.92
N PRO A 109 16.35 7.12 -18.36
CA PRO A 109 17.67 7.15 -19.01
C PRO A 109 17.68 6.49 -20.38
N LEU A 110 16.98 5.36 -20.55
CA LEU A 110 16.87 4.68 -21.83
C LEU A 110 16.19 5.55 -22.89
N TRP A 111 15.11 6.23 -22.52
CA TRP A 111 14.43 7.18 -23.40
C TRP A 111 15.35 8.34 -23.79
N ARG A 112 16.07 8.93 -22.83
CA ARG A 112 17.05 10.00 -23.09
C ARG A 112 18.13 9.55 -24.07
N GLN A 113 18.68 8.35 -23.87
CA GLN A 113 19.69 7.77 -24.75
C GLN A 113 19.14 7.53 -26.16
N THR A 114 17.91 7.04 -26.27
CA THR A 114 17.26 6.82 -27.56
C THR A 114 17.08 8.13 -28.32
N ILE A 115 16.59 9.18 -27.64
CA ILE A 115 16.43 10.52 -28.25
C ILE A 115 17.78 11.10 -28.69
N GLN A 116 18.81 10.99 -27.86
CA GLN A 116 20.16 11.46 -28.21
C GLN A 116 20.72 10.69 -29.40
N SER A 117 20.60 9.36 -29.41
CA SER A 117 21.03 8.53 -30.54
C SER A 117 20.36 8.94 -31.85
N ILE A 118 19.08 9.31 -31.83
CA ILE A 118 18.33 9.77 -33.01
C ILE A 118 18.81 11.15 -33.47
N GLN A 119 19.08 12.05 -32.53
CA GLN A 119 19.61 13.39 -32.82
C GLN A 119 21.01 13.32 -33.44
N ASP A 120 21.86 12.44 -32.91
CA ASP A 120 23.25 12.27 -33.34
C ASP A 120 23.35 11.58 -34.71
N THR A 121 22.36 10.78 -35.12
CA THR A 121 22.45 10.03 -36.39
C THR A 121 22.18 10.84 -37.65
N GLN A 122 21.66 12.08 -37.61
CA GLN A 122 21.33 12.97 -38.77
C GLN A 122 20.58 12.34 -39.98
N VAL A 123 20.27 11.05 -39.99
CA VAL A 123 19.82 10.26 -41.15
C VAL A 123 18.34 9.86 -41.05
N VAL A 124 17.68 10.13 -39.93
CA VAL A 124 16.31 9.69 -39.73
C VAL A 124 15.33 10.79 -40.15
N SER A 125 14.53 10.49 -41.17
CA SER A 125 13.48 11.38 -41.67
C SER A 125 12.52 11.80 -40.54
N SER A 126 11.94 13.00 -40.67
CA SER A 126 10.93 13.54 -39.74
C SER A 126 9.80 12.55 -39.41
N ALA A 127 9.54 11.56 -40.26
CA ALA A 127 8.55 10.51 -40.07
C ALA A 127 8.83 9.62 -38.84
N SER A 128 10.07 9.15 -38.63
CA SER A 128 10.35 8.23 -37.51
C SER A 128 10.43 8.93 -36.14
N PHE A 129 10.75 10.22 -36.11
CA PHE A 129 10.65 11.03 -34.89
C PHE A 129 9.19 11.22 -34.45
N THR A 130 8.30 11.40 -35.42
CA THR A 130 6.85 11.54 -35.17
C THR A 130 6.27 10.22 -34.66
N GLU A 131 6.64 9.09 -35.26
CA GLU A 131 6.22 7.75 -34.81
C GLU A 131 6.70 7.44 -33.38
N LEU A 132 7.92 7.85 -33.01
CA LEU A 132 8.42 7.68 -31.65
C LEU A 132 7.72 8.58 -30.64
N ASN A 133 7.33 9.80 -31.04
CA ASN A 133 6.56 10.68 -30.17
C ASN A 133 5.12 10.17 -29.99
N GLU A 134 4.52 9.57 -31.02
CA GLU A 134 3.25 8.85 -30.92
C GLU A 134 3.35 7.64 -30.00
N ARG A 135 4.41 6.82 -30.13
CA ARG A 135 4.66 5.70 -29.20
C ARG A 135 4.88 6.17 -27.77
N ARG A 136 5.61 7.28 -27.56
CA ARG A 136 5.76 7.93 -26.25
C ARG A 136 4.40 8.33 -25.69
N GLN A 137 3.56 8.98 -26.49
CA GLN A 137 2.23 9.42 -26.06
C GLN A 137 1.31 8.24 -25.75
N SER A 138 1.35 7.17 -26.56
CA SER A 138 0.63 5.92 -26.28
C SER A 138 1.10 5.27 -24.97
N LEU A 139 2.41 5.30 -24.69
CA LEU A 139 2.96 4.73 -23.46
C LEU A 139 2.58 5.58 -22.23
N ILE A 140 2.63 6.91 -22.33
CA ILE A 140 2.14 7.82 -21.29
C ILE A 140 0.64 7.58 -21.03
N ASN A 141 -0.17 7.47 -22.08
CA ASN A 141 -1.60 7.19 -21.94
C ASN A 141 -1.85 5.82 -21.30
N ALA A 142 -1.11 4.78 -21.67
CA ALA A 142 -1.23 3.45 -21.07
C ALA A 142 -0.83 3.42 -19.59
N LEU A 143 0.15 4.24 -19.19
CA LEU A 143 0.54 4.40 -17.79
C LEU A 143 -0.49 5.22 -17.00
N GLN A 144 -1.09 6.25 -17.60
CA GLN A 144 -2.18 7.04 -16.98
C GLN A 144 -3.48 6.24 -16.80
N ILE A 145 -3.77 5.29 -17.69
CA ILE A 145 -4.94 4.40 -17.55
C ILE A 145 -4.77 3.42 -16.36
N ASN A 146 -3.52 3.05 -16.02
CA ASN A 146 -3.22 2.12 -14.93
C ASN A 146 -3.04 2.80 -13.57
N THR A 147 -3.01 4.13 -13.50
CA THR A 147 -3.21 4.85 -12.23
C THR A 147 -4.72 4.87 -11.95
N PRO A 148 -5.22 4.22 -10.89
CA PRO A 148 -6.64 4.31 -10.55
C PRO A 148 -6.96 5.79 -10.31
N ASN A 149 -7.88 6.27 -11.13
CA ASN A 149 -8.41 7.62 -11.12
C ASN A 149 -8.95 7.92 -9.71
N THR A 150 -8.10 8.51 -8.86
CA THR A 150 -8.50 9.13 -7.59
C THR A 150 -8.75 10.59 -7.89
N ALA A 151 -9.85 10.84 -8.59
CA ALA A 151 -10.46 12.15 -8.69
C ALA A 151 -11.93 11.99 -8.30
N ASN A 152 -12.27 12.60 -7.16
CA ASN A 152 -13.62 13.10 -6.88
C ASN A 152 -14.08 14.01 -8.02
#